data_AF-A0A932B4P7-F1
#
_entry.id   AF-A0A932B4P7-F1
#
_cell.length_a   1.000
_cell.length_b   1.000
_cell.length_c   1.000
_cell.angle_alpha   90.00
_cell.angle_beta   90.00
_cell.angle_gamma   90.00
#
_symmetry.space_group_name_H-M   'P 1'
#
loop_
_entity.id
_entity.type
_entity.pdbx_description
1 polymer ?
#
loop_
_entity_poly.entity_id
_entity_poly.type
_entity_poly.pdbx_seq_one_letter_code
_entity_poly.pdbx_strand_id
1 'polypeptide(L)' 'MSVELTSGRNVLGGPLRACSFDPLTGFFRDGCCRTRGEDEGLHVVCARVTSAFLDYALSQGNDLVTPRPEWRFPGL' A
#
# COMPACT_ATOMS: atom_id res chain seq x y z
N MET A 1 3.40 -15.69 -21.05
CA MET A 1 2.23 -14.81 -20.88
C MET A 1 2.65 -13.64 -20.00
N SER A 2 3.14 -12.57 -20.62
CA SER A 2 3.52 -11.34 -19.92
C SER A 2 2.26 -10.64 -19.44
N VAL A 3 2.05 -10.62 -18.13
CA VAL A 3 1.01 -9.78 -17.52
C VAL A 3 1.42 -8.34 -17.82
N GLU A 4 0.66 -7.64 -18.67
CA GLU A 4 0.76 -6.19 -18.77
C GLU A 4 0.43 -5.60 -17.40
N LEU A 5 1.47 -5.20 -16.69
CA LEU A 5 1.37 -4.30 -15.55
C LEU A 5 0.87 -2.98 -16.14
N THR A 6 -0.43 -2.74 -16.09
CA THR A 6 -0.96 -1.42 -16.43
C THR A 6 -0.22 -0.40 -15.58
N SER A 7 0.54 0.49 -16.24
CA SER A 7 1.15 1.63 -15.59
C SER A 7 -0.01 2.46 -15.04
N GLY A 8 -0.28 2.33 -13.74
CA GLY A 8 -1.36 3.07 -13.08
C GLY A 8 -1.20 4.56 -13.36
N ARG A 9 -2.27 5.33 -13.20
CA ARG A 9 -2.18 6.80 -13.23
C ARG A 9 -2.25 7.34 -11.82
N ASN A 10 -1.45 8.35 -11.53
CA ASN A 10 -1.57 9.13 -10.31
C ASN A 10 -2.74 10.12 -10.42
N VAL A 11 -3.07 10.78 -9.32
CA VAL A 11 -4.19 11.73 -9.23
C VAL A 11 -4.05 12.97 -10.12
N LEU A 12 -2.86 13.23 -10.66
CA LEU A 12 -2.58 14.33 -11.59
C LEU A 12 -2.69 13.89 -13.06
N GLY A 13 -3.10 12.64 -13.31
CA GLY A 13 -3.23 12.06 -14.65
C GLY A 13 -1.92 11.53 -15.26
N GLY A 14 -0.78 11.72 -14.58
CA GLY A 14 0.51 11.20 -15.02
C GLY A 14 0.78 9.75 -14.57
N PRO A 15 1.94 9.17 -14.93
CA PRO A 15 2.31 7.82 -14.51
C PRO A 15 2.36 7.65 -12.98
N LEU A 16 1.85 6.52 -12.49
CA LEU A 16 1.95 6.15 -11.09
C LEU A 16 3.40 5.83 -10.75
N ARG A 17 3.91 6.49 -9.72
CA ARG A 17 5.24 6.24 -9.18
C ARG A 17 5.15 5.20 -8.07
N ALA A 18 6.26 4.49 -7.85
CA ALA A 18 6.39 3.64 -6.67
C ALA A 18 6.24 4.48 -5.39
N CYS A 19 5.52 3.93 -4.43
CA CYS A 19 5.32 4.50 -3.10
C CYS A 19 6.48 4.12 -2.17
N SER A 20 6.84 2.83 -2.09
CA SER A 20 7.96 2.35 -1.28
C SER A 20 8.43 0.95 -1.71
N PHE A 21 9.73 0.71 -1.63
CA PHE A 21 10.33 -0.63 -1.80
C PHE A 21 10.96 -1.17 -0.51
N ASP A 22 11.14 -0.32 0.50
CA ASP A 22 11.68 -0.70 1.80
C ASP A 22 11.05 0.18 2.90
N PRO A 23 10.00 -0.31 3.60
CA PRO A 23 9.37 -1.62 3.41
C PRO A 23 8.59 -1.71 2.08
N LEU A 24 8.53 -2.91 1.50
CA LEU A 24 7.80 -3.17 0.25
C LEU A 24 6.29 -3.03 0.48
N THR A 25 5.66 -2.11 -0.25
CA THR A 25 4.23 -1.79 -0.11
C THR A 25 3.39 -2.22 -1.32
N GLY A 26 2.13 -1.80 -1.34
CA GLY A 26 1.13 -2.13 -2.35
C GLY A 26 0.42 -3.45 -2.05
N PHE A 27 -0.86 -3.54 -2.44
CA PHE A 27 -1.65 -4.77 -2.30
C PHE A 27 -0.96 -5.95 -3.01
N PHE A 28 -0.45 -5.73 -4.22
CA PHE A 28 0.27 -6.72 -5.01
C PHE A 28 1.75 -6.92 -4.60
N ARG A 29 2.22 -6.22 -3.55
CA ARG A 29 3.62 -6.25 -3.10
C ARG A 29 4.63 -5.95 -4.21
N ASP A 30 4.40 -4.87 -4.95
CA ASP A 30 5.25 -4.39 -6.04
C ASP A 30 5.72 -2.93 -5.84
N GLY A 31 5.47 -2.38 -4.65
CA GLY A 31 5.83 -1.04 -4.27
C GLY A 31 4.90 0.05 -4.78
N CYS A 32 3.84 -0.27 -5.54
CA CYS A 32 2.92 0.71 -6.12
C CYS A 32 1.52 0.65 -5.47
N CYS A 33 0.89 1.80 -5.26
CA CYS A 33 -0.49 1.92 -4.79
C CYS A 33 -1.50 1.72 -5.92
N ARG A 34 -1.36 0.63 -6.68
CA ARG A 34 -2.33 0.24 -7.72
C ARG A 34 -3.29 -0.80 -7.16
N THR A 35 -4.49 -0.83 -7.72
CA THR A 35 -5.59 -1.69 -7.26
C THR A 35 -6.24 -2.42 -8.45
N ARG A 36 -7.00 -3.48 -8.16
CA ARG A 36 -7.88 -4.24 -9.08
C ARG A 36 -9.07 -4.76 -8.24
N GLY A 37 -10.01 -5.48 -8.86
CA GLY A 37 -11.21 -5.98 -8.18
C GLY A 37 -10.97 -6.90 -6.97
N GLU A 38 -9.76 -7.47 -6.83
CA GLU A 38 -9.36 -8.32 -5.70
C GLU A 38 -8.98 -7.51 -4.44
N ASP A 39 -8.67 -6.22 -4.59
CA ASP A 39 -8.26 -5.33 -3.48
C ASP A 39 -9.47 -4.57 -2.94
N GLU A 40 -10.30 -5.26 -2.15
CA GLU A 40 -11.51 -4.69 -1.54
C GLU A 40 -11.20 -3.49 -0.62
N GLY A 41 -10.01 -3.47 -0.01
CA GLY A 41 -9.53 -2.38 0.85
C GLY A 41 -9.07 -1.13 0.08
N LEU A 42 -8.94 -1.20 -1.24
CA LEU A 42 -8.53 -0.11 -2.13
C LEU A 42 -7.28 0.63 -1.63
N HIS A 43 -6.14 -0.07 -1.60
CA HIS A 43 -4.85 0.47 -1.15
C HIS A 43 -4.21 1.42 -2.18
N VAL A 44 -4.93 2.50 -2.54
CA VAL A 44 -4.59 3.43 -3.64
C VAL A 44 -3.94 4.74 -3.18
N VAL A 45 -3.85 4.98 -1.87
CA VAL A 45 -3.25 6.20 -1.31
C VAL A 45 -1.83 5.91 -0.82
N CYS A 46 -0.83 6.53 -1.44
CA CYS A 46 0.52 6.55 -0.90
C CYS A 46 0.63 7.64 0.16
N ALA A 47 1.00 7.28 1.39
CA ALA A 47 1.12 8.21 2.50
C ALA A 47 2.45 8.05 3.24
N ARG A 48 2.99 9.17 3.71
CA ARG A 48 3.99 9.18 4.79
C ARG A 48 3.23 9.20 6.09
N VAL A 49 3.23 8.07 6.79
CA VAL A 49 2.52 7.93 8.06
C VAL A 49 3.32 8.55 9.21
N THR A 50 2.61 8.92 10.27
CA THR A 50 3.17 9.45 11.51
C THR A 50 2.74 8.56 12.67
N SER A 51 3.42 8.64 13.81
CA SER A 51 3.00 7.92 15.02
C SER A 51 1.56 8.23 15.41
N ALA A 52 1.16 9.51 15.37
CA ALA A 52 -0.22 9.92 15.65
C ALA A 52 -1.26 9.27 14.71
N PHE A 53 -0.92 9.08 13.43
CA PHE A 53 -1.79 8.36 12.50
C PHE A 53 -1.84 6.86 12.82
N LEU A 54 -0.70 6.24 13.15
CA LEU A 54 -0.63 4.82 13.50
C LEU A 54 -1.41 4.53 14.79
N ASP A 55 -1.28 5.36 15.81
CA ASP A 55 -2.04 5.26 17.06
C ASP A 55 -3.55 5.41 16.81
N TYR A 56 -3.92 6.40 15.99
CA TYR A 56 -5.31 6.59 15.58
C TYR A 56 -5.84 5.37 14.82
N ALA A 57 -5.13 4.91 13.79
CA ALA A 57 -5.53 3.77 12.97
C ALA A 57 -5.71 2.51 13.83
N LEU A 58 -4.77 2.24 14.74
CA LEU A 58 -4.87 1.12 15.69
C LEU A 58 -6.11 1.24 16.57
N SER A 59 -6.43 2.45 17.07
CA SER A 59 -7.66 2.69 17.85
C SER A 59 -8.95 2.45 17.07
N GLN A 60 -8.89 2.56 15.73
CA GLN A 60 -10.01 2.28 14.83
C GLN A 60 -10.05 0.81 14.36
N GLY A 61 -9.17 -0.05 14.91
CA GLY A 61 -9.09 -1.46 14.52
C GLY A 61 -8.25 -1.73 13.26
N ASN A 62 -7.54 -0.72 12.75
CA ASN A 62 -6.60 -0.86 11.63
C ASN A 62 -5.16 -0.93 12.16
N ASP A 63 -4.74 -2.11 12.59
CA ASP A 63 -3.40 -2.36 13.12
C ASP A 63 -2.35 -2.38 11.99
N LEU A 64 -1.65 -1.26 11.84
CA LEU A 64 -0.54 -1.10 10.90
C LEU A 64 0.84 -1.15 11.58
N VAL A 65 0.90 -1.52 12.88
CA VAL A 65 2.15 -1.48 13.65
C VAL A 65 2.64 -2.90 13.94
N THR A 66 1.74 -3.83 14.26
CA THR A 66 2.13 -5.21 14.58
C THR A 66 2.63 -5.94 13.34
N PRO A 67 3.83 -6.54 13.35
CA PRO A 67 4.32 -7.35 12.23
C PRO A 67 3.39 -8.55 11.95
N ARG A 68 3.15 -8.83 10.66
CA ARG A 68 2.43 -10.01 10.16
C ARG A 68 3.29 -10.72 9.10
N PRO A 69 4.26 -11.57 9.51
CA PRO A 69 5.16 -12.29 8.59
C PRO A 69 4.42 -13.11 7.53
N GLU A 70 3.27 -13.69 7.88
CA GLU A 70 2.38 -14.45 6.99
C GLU A 70 1.87 -13.62 5.79
N TRP A 71 1.83 -12.29 5.92
CA TRP A 71 1.44 -11.35 4.87
C TRP A 71 2.61 -10.52 4.34
N ARG A 72 3.85 -10.91 4.70
CA ARG A 72 5.08 -10.17 4.38
C ARG A 72 4.98 -8.70 4.79
N PHE A 73 4.40 -8.45 5.97
CA PHE A 73 4.20 -7.11 6.51
C PHE A 73 5.09 -6.94 7.76
N PRO A 74 6.09 -6.05 7.73
CA PRO A 74 7.01 -5.88 8.85
C PRO A 74 6.48 -5.02 10.00
N GLY A 75 5.29 -4.42 9.86
CA GLY A 75 4.87 -3.28 10.70
C GLY A 75 5.44 -1.96 10.17
N LEU A 76 4.73 -0.86 10.42
CA LEU A 76 5.15 0.51 10.07
C LEU A 76 5.57 1.33 11.29
#